data_AF-A0A2C9KQD9-F1
#
_entry.id   AF-A0A2C9KQD9-F1
#
_cell.length_a   1.000
_cell.length_b   1.000
_cell.length_c   1.000
_cell.angle_alpha   90.00
_cell.angle_beta   90.00
_cell.angle_gamma   90.00
#
_symmetry.space_group_name_H-M   'P 1'
#
loop_
_entity.id
_entity.type
_entity.pdbx_description
1 polymer ?
#
loop_
_entity_poly.entity_id
_entity_poly.type
_entity_poly.pdbx_seq_one_letter_code
_entity_poly.pdbx_strand_id
1 'polypeptide(L)'
;FHRDLGISHRPCFFSSFLKGNVNYEGLGWFRALCNPKGSTPCCYNNTCVNRTVNECQCEGCFDFRAKIYAELADWIPDDHSCKIRNFQSKDEVCRVLGNTTIYFIGDSFMRQLYISVLGFFEAEDSKNIFVDNTSPAIIQKCDKHYRYIAECRHSLKHDFSECNARIHCEEMYLVTNVGQVLNVMKTLTGKNNSWFLVGFGAHDSYNHDLVQKTLIEPLLLEAGKSTWPKLVWYEPQAAGYLKTQKAPDQLNPRRIIFNAKINALMEKHNVPIIKFYNMTSQVLSYDGSHYGKGVNDVKAHILLNYILEERSRLRSR
;
A
#
# COMPACT_ATOMS: atom_id res chain seq x y z
N PHE A 1 -4.96 15.87 9.15
CA PHE A 1 -4.67 15.08 7.94
C PHE A 1 -5.99 14.61 7.31
N HIS A 2 -6.60 15.46 6.48
CA HIS A 2 -7.76 15.13 5.62
C HIS A 2 -7.57 15.83 4.29
N ARG A 3 -6.56 15.45 3.50
CA ARG A 3 -6.33 16.05 2.19
C ARG A 3 -5.77 14.99 1.25
N ASP A 4 -6.48 14.80 0.16
CA ASP A 4 -6.18 13.85 -0.89
C ASP A 4 -5.01 14.36 -1.75
N LEU A 5 -4.35 13.43 -2.44
CA LEU A 5 -3.35 13.72 -3.46
C LEU A 5 -3.99 13.41 -4.82
N GLY A 6 -3.90 14.36 -5.75
CA GLY A 6 -4.27 14.18 -7.14
C GLY A 6 -3.06 13.88 -8.00
N ILE A 7 -3.31 13.78 -9.30
CA ILE A 7 -2.29 13.56 -10.32
C ILE A 7 -2.41 14.73 -11.30
N SER A 8 -1.30 15.42 -11.58
CA SER A 8 -1.25 16.48 -12.61
C SER A 8 -0.42 16.00 -13.81
N HIS A 9 -0.89 16.37 -15.01
CA HIS A 9 -0.40 15.87 -16.29
C HIS A 9 0.84 16.63 -16.81
N ARG A 10 1.89 15.89 -17.15
CA ARG A 10 2.79 16.23 -18.27
C ARG A 10 3.07 14.98 -19.12
N PRO A 11 2.94 15.03 -20.46
CA PRO A 11 3.13 13.87 -21.31
C PRO A 11 4.62 13.64 -21.57
N CYS A 12 5.24 12.71 -20.86
CA CYS A 12 6.55 12.15 -21.22
C CYS A 12 6.36 10.73 -21.77
N PHE A 13 6.40 10.61 -23.09
CA PHE A 13 6.28 9.34 -23.83
C PHE A 13 7.63 8.64 -23.95
N PHE A 14 7.80 7.46 -23.35
CA PHE A 14 8.70 6.37 -23.79
C PHE A 14 8.05 5.04 -23.33
N SER A 15 7.45 4.24 -24.21
CA SER A 15 8.05 3.19 -25.06
C SER A 15 8.39 1.90 -24.28
N SER A 16 7.60 0.85 -24.58
CA SER A 16 7.88 -0.59 -24.44
C SER A 16 7.63 -1.29 -23.09
N PHE A 17 6.38 -1.54 -22.71
CA PHE A 17 6.05 -2.76 -21.95
C PHE A 17 4.73 -3.35 -22.44
N LEU A 18 4.77 -4.65 -22.80
CA LEU A 18 3.70 -5.52 -23.35
C LEU A 18 3.48 -5.45 -24.87
N LYS A 19 4.12 -6.38 -25.60
CA LYS A 19 3.69 -6.79 -26.94
C LYS A 19 2.60 -7.85 -26.78
N GLY A 20 1.34 -7.46 -26.94
CA GLY A 20 0.22 -8.40 -27.07
C GLY A 20 -0.78 -8.37 -25.91
N ASN A 21 -1.88 -9.10 -26.09
CA ASN A 21 -2.90 -9.30 -25.07
C ASN A 21 -2.57 -10.53 -24.24
N VAL A 22 -2.82 -10.47 -22.94
CA VAL A 22 -2.82 -11.65 -22.07
C VAL A 22 -4.26 -11.94 -21.68
N ASN A 23 -4.84 -12.96 -22.31
CA ASN A 23 -6.11 -13.52 -21.87
C ASN A 23 -5.83 -14.46 -20.70
N TYR A 24 -6.41 -14.17 -19.54
CA TYR A 24 -6.33 -15.06 -18.39
C TYR A 24 -7.50 -16.04 -18.43
N GLU A 25 -7.50 -16.96 -19.38
CA GLU A 25 -8.44 -18.09 -19.35
C GLU A 25 -8.15 -18.94 -18.10
N GLY A 26 -9.15 -19.10 -17.24
CA GLY A 26 -9.06 -19.94 -16.03
C GLY A 26 -8.65 -19.25 -14.73
N LEU A 27 -8.10 -18.03 -14.74
CA LEU A 27 -7.83 -17.29 -13.49
C LEU A 27 -9.06 -16.47 -13.08
N GLY A 28 -9.81 -16.97 -12.10
CA GLY A 28 -11.00 -16.30 -11.57
C GLY A 28 -10.75 -14.92 -10.94
N TRP A 29 -9.48 -14.59 -10.65
CA TRP A 29 -9.05 -13.44 -9.84
C TRP A 29 -8.66 -12.18 -10.62
N PHE A 30 -8.36 -12.30 -11.92
CA PHE A 30 -7.86 -11.21 -12.75
C PHE A 30 -8.68 -10.99 -14.02
N ARG A 31 -8.60 -9.79 -14.58
CA ARG A 31 -9.08 -9.45 -15.93
C ARG A 31 -7.99 -9.66 -16.96
N ALA A 32 -8.38 -9.79 -18.23
CA ALA A 32 -7.43 -9.77 -19.34
C ALA A 32 -6.66 -8.44 -19.37
N LEU A 33 -5.36 -8.55 -19.67
CA LEU A 33 -4.47 -7.42 -19.84
C LEU A 33 -4.40 -7.10 -21.34
N CYS A 34 -5.04 -6.01 -21.74
CA CYS A 34 -5.16 -5.64 -23.16
C CYS A 34 -4.14 -4.60 -23.54
N ASN A 35 -3.58 -4.73 -24.73
CA ASN A 35 -2.60 -3.78 -25.23
C ASN A 35 -3.29 -2.43 -25.51
N PRO A 36 -2.95 -1.35 -24.78
CA PRO A 36 -3.60 -0.04 -24.96
C PRO A 36 -3.37 0.54 -26.36
N LYS A 37 -2.29 0.14 -27.05
CA LYS A 37 -1.97 0.56 -28.41
C LYS A 37 -2.27 -0.52 -29.46
N GLY A 38 -2.88 -1.63 -29.05
CA GLY A 38 -3.22 -2.75 -29.92
C GLY A 38 -4.56 -2.58 -30.64
N SER A 39 -4.91 -3.54 -31.50
CA SER A 39 -6.21 -3.59 -32.19
C SER A 39 -7.39 -3.93 -31.29
N THR A 40 -7.13 -4.30 -30.04
CA THR A 40 -8.12 -4.80 -29.06
C THR A 40 -7.85 -4.21 -27.68
N PRO A 41 -7.88 -2.87 -27.53
CA PRO A 41 -7.42 -2.18 -26.31
C PRO A 41 -8.42 -2.21 -25.14
N CYS A 42 -9.61 -2.76 -25.35
CA CYS A 42 -10.68 -2.81 -24.36
C CYS A 42 -10.81 -4.23 -23.80
N CYS A 43 -10.85 -4.41 -22.48
CA CYS A 43 -11.24 -5.68 -21.86
C CYS A 43 -12.76 -5.72 -21.69
N TYR A 44 -13.41 -6.73 -22.25
CA TYR A 44 -14.83 -7.03 -22.04
C TYR A 44 -14.99 -8.51 -21.71
N ASN A 45 -15.67 -8.82 -20.61
CA ASN A 45 -15.87 -10.19 -20.14
C ASN A 45 -14.56 -11.02 -20.06
N ASN A 46 -13.50 -10.43 -19.49
CA ASN A 46 -12.16 -11.02 -19.42
C ASN A 46 -11.52 -11.38 -20.77
N THR A 47 -11.93 -10.73 -21.86
CA THR A 47 -11.35 -10.88 -23.19
C THR A 47 -10.99 -9.52 -23.76
N CYS A 48 -9.84 -9.43 -24.44
CA CYS A 48 -9.47 -8.23 -25.17
C CYS A 48 -10.24 -8.12 -26.49
N VAL A 49 -11.03 -7.04 -26.63
CA VAL A 49 -11.94 -6.79 -27.73
C VAL A 49 -11.62 -5.49 -28.44
N ASN A 50 -11.96 -5.45 -29.73
CA ASN A 50 -11.85 -4.24 -30.53
C ASN A 50 -13.08 -3.37 -30.27
N ARG A 51 -12.90 -2.30 -29.50
CA ARG A 51 -13.94 -1.32 -29.19
C ARG A 51 -13.36 0.09 -29.22
N THR A 52 -14.12 1.04 -29.74
CA THR A 52 -13.85 2.47 -29.61
C THR A 52 -13.84 2.89 -28.14
N VAL A 53 -13.39 4.12 -27.84
CA VAL A 53 -13.39 4.66 -26.47
C VAL A 53 -14.81 4.66 -25.90
N ASN A 54 -15.80 5.10 -26.69
CA ASN A 54 -17.20 5.17 -26.28
C ASN A 54 -17.80 3.77 -26.05
N GLU A 55 -17.55 2.81 -26.93
CA GLU A 55 -18.03 1.43 -26.77
C GLU A 55 -17.39 0.69 -25.59
N CYS A 56 -16.23 1.19 -25.11
CA CYS A 56 -15.54 0.66 -23.94
C CYS A 56 -16.00 1.30 -22.62
N GLN A 57 -16.92 2.28 -22.64
CA GLN A 57 -17.59 2.82 -21.45
C GLN A 57 -18.84 1.99 -21.07
N CYS A 58 -18.73 0.66 -21.15
CA CYS A 58 -19.83 -0.26 -20.85
C CYS A 58 -19.71 -0.85 -19.43
N GLU A 59 -20.81 -1.38 -18.88
CA GLU A 59 -20.76 -2.14 -17.64
C GLU A 59 -19.85 -3.37 -17.80
N GLY A 60 -18.86 -3.50 -16.92
CA GLY A 60 -17.88 -4.58 -17.00
C GLY A 60 -16.78 -4.40 -18.06
N CYS A 61 -16.86 -3.37 -18.93
CA CYS A 61 -15.75 -3.00 -19.80
C CYS A 61 -14.59 -2.37 -19.03
N PHE A 62 -13.40 -2.42 -19.62
CA PHE A 62 -12.27 -1.65 -19.14
C PHE A 62 -11.37 -1.18 -20.28
N ASP A 63 -11.15 0.13 -20.38
CA ASP A 63 -10.33 0.75 -21.43
C ASP A 63 -8.90 0.99 -20.96
N PHE A 64 -7.95 0.23 -21.52
CA PHE A 64 -6.53 0.37 -21.17
C PHE A 64 -5.89 1.64 -21.77
N ARG A 65 -6.50 2.31 -22.75
CA ARG A 65 -5.95 3.54 -23.37
C ARG A 65 -5.85 4.71 -22.42
N ALA A 66 -6.74 4.78 -21.43
CA ALA A 66 -6.92 5.96 -20.58
C ALA A 66 -6.00 6.02 -19.36
N LYS A 67 -4.98 5.15 -19.24
CA LYS A 67 -4.34 4.86 -17.95
C LYS A 67 -2.85 5.06 -17.90
N ILE A 68 -2.40 5.43 -16.70
CA ILE A 68 -1.02 5.79 -16.37
C ILE A 68 -0.43 4.64 -15.54
N TYR A 69 0.77 4.22 -15.92
CA TYR A 69 1.60 3.36 -15.07
C TYR A 69 2.11 4.22 -13.91
N ALA A 70 1.89 3.79 -12.68
CA ALA A 70 2.23 4.56 -11.47
C ALA A 70 3.71 4.99 -11.43
N GLU A 71 4.58 4.16 -11.98
CA GLU A 71 6.02 4.32 -12.11
C GLU A 71 6.41 5.45 -13.06
N LEU A 72 5.48 5.90 -13.90
CA LEU A 72 5.64 6.98 -14.88
C LEU A 72 4.78 8.21 -14.52
N ALA A 73 4.13 8.21 -13.36
CA ALA A 73 3.24 9.29 -12.93
C ALA A 73 3.98 10.36 -12.11
N ASP A 74 3.62 11.62 -12.32
CA ASP A 74 3.95 12.70 -11.40
C ASP A 74 2.92 12.75 -10.27
N TRP A 75 3.39 12.60 -9.03
CA TRP A 75 2.55 12.58 -7.84
C TRP A 75 2.54 13.97 -7.19
N ILE A 76 1.41 14.68 -7.29
CA ILE A 76 1.32 16.08 -6.89
C ILE A 76 0.13 16.25 -5.93
N PRO A 77 0.34 16.79 -4.71
CA PRO A 77 -0.76 17.04 -3.79
C PRO A 77 -1.86 17.92 -4.40
N ASP A 78 -3.13 17.56 -4.13
CA ASP A 78 -4.26 18.41 -4.52
C ASP A 78 -4.19 19.75 -3.79
N ASP A 79 -3.74 19.71 -2.54
CA ASP A 79 -3.43 20.90 -1.76
C ASP A 79 -2.00 21.37 -2.06
N HIS A 80 -1.88 22.41 -2.87
CA HIS A 80 -0.59 23.02 -3.21
C HIS A 80 0.20 23.60 -2.01
N SER A 81 -0.43 23.77 -0.84
CA SER A 81 0.27 24.15 0.39
C SER A 81 1.00 22.96 1.05
N CYS A 82 0.60 21.72 0.71
CA CYS A 82 1.26 20.51 1.17
C CYS A 82 2.59 20.33 0.44
N LYS A 83 3.68 20.34 1.19
CA LYS A 83 5.03 20.08 0.67
C LYS A 83 5.47 18.69 1.10
N ILE A 84 5.35 17.72 0.20
CA ILE A 84 5.89 16.38 0.44
C ILE A 84 7.40 16.41 0.21
N ARG A 85 8.15 16.09 1.25
CA ARG A 85 9.59 15.84 1.11
C ARG A 85 9.80 14.47 0.49
N ASN A 86 10.54 14.42 -0.61
CA ASN A 86 11.02 13.17 -1.19
C ASN A 86 12.31 12.76 -0.49
N PHE A 87 12.32 11.58 0.13
CA PHE A 87 13.48 11.03 0.82
C PHE A 87 14.30 10.22 -0.18
N GLN A 88 15.53 10.63 -0.48
CA GLN A 88 16.34 10.03 -1.53
C GLN A 88 17.59 9.31 -1.00
N SER A 89 17.90 9.44 0.30
CA SER A 89 19.06 8.80 0.89
C SER A 89 18.80 8.23 2.28
N LYS A 90 19.62 7.22 2.62
CA LYS A 90 19.67 6.61 3.96
C LYS A 90 19.77 7.66 5.06
N ASP A 91 20.65 8.65 4.91
CA ASP A 91 20.85 9.70 5.92
C ASP A 91 19.58 10.51 6.18
N GLU A 92 18.81 10.83 5.15
CA GLU A 92 17.55 11.56 5.32
C GLU A 92 16.53 10.72 6.09
N VAL A 93 16.39 9.44 5.76
CA VAL A 93 15.50 8.51 6.47
C VAL A 93 15.96 8.32 7.91
N CYS A 94 17.27 8.17 8.15
CA CYS A 94 17.85 8.03 9.48
C CYS A 94 17.60 9.26 10.37
N ARG A 95 17.56 10.47 9.79
CA ARG A 95 17.17 11.68 10.55
C ARG A 95 15.70 11.65 10.99
N VAL A 96 14.82 11.07 10.19
CA VAL A 96 13.39 10.92 10.52
C VAL A 96 13.18 9.78 11.52
N LEU A 97 13.73 8.61 11.23
CA LEU A 97 13.44 7.36 11.92
C LEU A 97 14.43 7.03 13.05
N GLY A 98 15.48 7.82 13.26
CA GLY A 98 16.45 7.60 14.34
C GLY A 98 15.78 7.42 15.70
N ASN A 99 16.16 6.35 16.40
CA ASN A 99 15.62 5.89 17.68
C ASN A 99 14.11 5.57 17.65
N THR A 100 13.56 5.17 16.51
CA THR A 100 12.13 4.87 16.32
C THR A 100 11.90 3.37 16.23
N THR A 101 10.82 2.89 16.84
CA THR A 101 10.32 1.53 16.61
C THR A 101 9.06 1.62 15.77
N ILE A 102 8.96 0.90 14.65
CA ILE A 102 7.77 0.90 13.78
C ILE A 102 7.36 -0.53 13.49
N TYR A 103 6.09 -0.83 13.72
CA TYR A 103 5.50 -2.13 13.44
C TYR A 103 4.45 -1.95 12.34
N PHE A 104 4.60 -2.68 11.24
CA PHE A 104 3.65 -2.79 10.14
C PHE A 104 2.88 -4.10 10.31
N ILE A 105 1.61 -4.01 10.67
CA ILE A 105 0.78 -5.18 11.01
C ILE A 105 -0.42 -5.25 10.07
N GLY A 106 -0.56 -6.35 9.35
CA GLY A 106 -1.71 -6.51 8.46
C GLY A 106 -1.43 -7.37 7.25
N ASP A 107 -2.22 -7.21 6.21
CA ASP A 107 -2.11 -8.03 5.00
C ASP A 107 -0.95 -7.61 4.08
N SER A 108 -0.94 -8.15 2.87
CA SER A 108 0.07 -7.88 1.85
C SER A 108 0.18 -6.40 1.47
N PHE A 109 -0.82 -5.56 1.71
CA PHE A 109 -0.71 -4.10 1.50
C PHE A 109 0.25 -3.46 2.50
N MET A 110 0.23 -3.91 3.76
CA MET A 110 1.16 -3.46 4.80
C MET A 110 2.58 -3.89 4.48
N ARG A 111 2.78 -5.12 4.02
CA ARG A 111 4.08 -5.60 3.55
C ARG A 111 4.64 -4.72 2.43
N GLN A 112 3.82 -4.35 1.45
CA GLN A 112 4.29 -3.52 0.33
C GLN A 112 4.77 -2.14 0.77
N LEU A 113 4.09 -1.52 1.74
CA LEU A 113 4.54 -0.27 2.33
C LEU A 113 5.86 -0.45 3.11
N TYR A 114 5.96 -1.51 3.91
CA TYR A 114 7.18 -1.86 4.63
C TYR A 114 8.39 -2.01 3.68
N ILE A 115 8.22 -2.76 2.58
CA ILE A 115 9.27 -2.97 1.58
C ILE A 115 9.78 -1.64 1.02
N SER A 116 8.90 -0.69 0.70
CA SER A 116 9.31 0.64 0.22
C SER A 116 10.04 1.45 1.29
N VAL A 117 9.61 1.39 2.55
CA VAL A 117 10.32 2.06 3.65
C VAL A 117 11.73 1.51 3.81
N LEU A 118 11.90 0.19 3.72
CA LEU A 118 13.23 -0.42 3.75
C LEU A 118 14.08 0.03 2.55
N GLY A 119 13.48 0.11 1.36
CA GLY A 119 14.15 0.53 0.14
C GLY A 119 14.82 1.91 0.24
N PHE A 120 14.34 2.81 1.09
CA PHE A 120 14.98 4.13 1.28
C PHE A 120 16.23 4.12 2.18
N PHE A 121 16.48 3.03 2.92
CA PHE A 121 17.75 2.83 3.61
C PHE A 121 18.85 2.31 2.66
N GLU A 122 18.49 1.89 1.45
CA GLU A 122 19.40 1.31 0.47
C GLU A 122 19.61 2.26 -0.71
N ALA A 123 20.68 3.07 -0.67
CA ALA A 123 21.10 3.84 -1.84
C ALA A 123 21.74 2.94 -2.92
N GLU A 124 22.41 1.84 -2.51
CA GLU A 124 23.24 1.03 -3.43
C GLU A 124 23.28 -0.48 -3.11
N ASP A 125 22.97 -0.91 -1.89
CA ASP A 125 23.12 -2.31 -1.46
C ASP A 125 21.77 -2.99 -1.31
N SER A 126 21.29 -3.63 -2.38
CA SER A 126 19.99 -4.30 -2.38
C SER A 126 19.91 -5.57 -1.54
N LYS A 127 21.00 -6.02 -0.93
CA LYS A 127 21.05 -7.28 -0.20
C LYS A 127 20.52 -7.17 1.22
N ASN A 128 20.55 -5.99 1.84
CA ASN A 128 20.31 -5.87 3.27
C ASN A 128 18.85 -6.11 3.66
N ILE A 129 17.91 -5.87 2.74
CA ILE A 129 16.50 -6.25 2.91
C ILE A 129 16.21 -7.76 2.84
N PHE A 130 17.12 -8.58 2.33
CA PHE A 130 16.89 -10.02 2.22
C PHE A 130 17.30 -10.74 3.50
N VAL A 131 16.63 -11.85 3.81
CA VAL A 131 16.99 -12.73 4.92
C VAL A 131 18.43 -13.22 4.72
N ASP A 132 19.17 -13.34 5.82
CA ASP A 132 20.54 -13.82 5.78
C ASP A 132 20.62 -15.20 5.09
N ASN A 133 21.62 -15.40 4.24
CA ASN A 133 21.79 -16.59 3.40
C ASN A 133 20.78 -16.78 2.25
N THR A 134 19.98 -15.77 1.91
CA THR A 134 19.17 -15.82 0.68
C THR A 134 20.10 -16.04 -0.54
N SER A 135 19.75 -17.00 -1.39
CA SER A 135 20.61 -17.37 -2.52
C SER A 135 20.76 -16.22 -3.54
N PRO A 136 21.91 -16.09 -4.22
CA PRO A 136 22.11 -15.04 -5.23
C PRO A 136 21.06 -15.07 -6.34
N ALA A 137 20.56 -16.25 -6.72
CA ALA A 137 19.52 -16.41 -7.72
C ALA A 137 18.17 -15.81 -7.27
N ILE A 138 17.81 -15.99 -6.00
CA ILE A 138 16.61 -15.38 -5.42
C ILE A 138 16.78 -13.87 -5.30
N ILE A 139 17.94 -13.40 -4.80
CA ILE A 139 18.23 -11.96 -4.73
C ILE A 139 18.08 -11.34 -6.12
N GLN A 140 18.72 -11.90 -7.15
CA GLN A 140 18.64 -11.40 -8.51
C GLN A 140 17.18 -11.36 -9.04
N LYS A 141 16.40 -12.40 -8.76
CA LYS A 141 14.98 -12.47 -9.17
C LYS A 141 14.12 -11.44 -8.45
N CYS A 142 14.34 -11.25 -7.15
CA CYS A 142 13.48 -10.47 -6.27
C CYS A 142 13.98 -9.04 -6.06
N ASP A 143 15.09 -8.63 -6.65
CA ASP A 143 15.60 -7.28 -6.44
C ASP A 143 14.72 -6.19 -7.09
N LYS A 144 14.86 -4.95 -6.61
CA LYS A 144 14.33 -3.70 -7.15
C LYS A 144 12.81 -3.68 -7.28
N HIS A 145 12.28 -3.95 -8.47
CA HIS A 145 10.85 -3.87 -8.77
C HIS A 145 10.12 -5.17 -8.44
N TYR A 146 10.83 -6.30 -8.39
CA TYR A 146 10.23 -7.61 -8.20
C TYR A 146 10.03 -7.98 -6.72
N ARG A 147 10.67 -7.29 -5.76
CA ARG A 147 10.50 -7.57 -4.31
C ARG A 147 9.05 -7.49 -3.81
N TYR A 148 8.17 -6.81 -4.53
CA TYR A 148 6.77 -6.61 -4.15
C TYR A 148 5.86 -7.82 -4.46
N ILE A 149 6.30 -8.74 -5.31
CA ILE A 149 5.51 -9.91 -5.72
C ILE A 149 5.46 -10.96 -4.60
N ALA A 150 4.39 -11.77 -4.59
CA ALA A 150 4.12 -12.71 -3.50
C ALA A 150 5.23 -13.77 -3.35
N GLU A 151 5.87 -14.17 -4.45
CA GLU A 151 6.93 -15.17 -4.47
C GLU A 151 8.19 -14.74 -3.71
N CYS A 152 8.42 -13.43 -3.58
CA CYS A 152 9.60 -12.88 -2.95
C CYS A 152 9.44 -12.70 -1.43
N ARG A 153 8.22 -12.82 -0.89
CA ARG A 153 7.90 -12.45 0.49
C ARG A 153 8.77 -13.14 1.54
N HIS A 154 9.02 -14.45 1.35
CA HIS A 154 9.73 -15.29 2.32
C HIS A 154 11.24 -15.05 2.35
N SER A 155 11.74 -14.32 1.35
CA SER A 155 13.16 -13.98 1.24
C SER A 155 13.46 -12.59 1.77
N LEU A 156 12.44 -11.82 2.17
CA LEU A 156 12.57 -10.50 2.74
C LEU A 156 12.63 -10.60 4.28
N LYS A 157 13.44 -9.73 4.90
CA LYS A 157 13.47 -9.60 6.35
C LYS A 157 12.11 -9.14 6.87
N HIS A 158 11.75 -9.68 8.03
CA HIS A 158 10.62 -9.20 8.83
C HIS A 158 11.08 -8.17 9.86
N ASP A 159 12.29 -8.34 10.38
CA ASP A 159 12.96 -7.43 11.31
C ASP A 159 14.11 -6.73 10.61
N PHE A 160 14.09 -5.40 10.67
CA PHE A 160 15.14 -4.55 10.13
C PHE A 160 15.59 -3.55 11.17
N SER A 161 16.91 -3.34 11.28
CA SER A 161 17.48 -2.36 12.19
C SER A 161 18.58 -1.58 11.51
N GLU A 162 18.46 -0.26 11.54
CA GLU A 162 19.41 0.67 10.92
C GLU A 162 19.30 2.03 11.58
N CYS A 163 20.42 2.73 11.80
CA CYS A 163 20.44 4.05 12.44
C CYS A 163 19.68 4.12 13.80
N ASN A 164 19.76 3.06 14.61
CA ASN A 164 18.99 2.86 15.85
C ASN A 164 17.45 2.86 15.66
N ALA A 165 16.95 2.83 14.43
CA ALA A 165 15.57 2.51 14.14
C ALA A 165 15.38 0.98 14.16
N ARG A 166 14.22 0.53 14.61
CA ARG A 166 13.76 -0.86 14.53
C ARG A 166 12.46 -0.90 13.76
N ILE A 167 12.43 -1.62 12.65
CA ILE A 167 11.29 -1.70 11.77
C ILE A 167 10.90 -3.17 11.62
N HIS A 168 9.68 -3.49 12.02
CA HIS A 168 9.14 -4.83 12.04
C HIS A 168 7.92 -4.92 11.13
N CYS A 169 7.77 -6.02 10.39
CA CYS A 169 6.60 -6.32 9.58
C CYS A 169 6.08 -7.72 9.90
N GLU A 170 4.82 -7.80 10.28
CA GLU A 170 4.12 -9.06 10.55
C GLU A 170 2.87 -9.15 9.67
N GLU A 171 2.88 -10.10 8.75
CA GLU A 171 1.74 -10.33 7.87
C GLU A 171 0.66 -11.14 8.59
N MET A 172 -0.50 -10.52 8.81
CA MET A 172 -1.68 -11.13 9.39
C MET A 172 -2.88 -10.80 8.51
N TYR A 173 -3.55 -11.82 7.98
CA TYR A 173 -4.54 -11.62 6.93
C TYR A 173 -5.96 -11.40 7.47
N LEU A 174 -6.37 -12.16 8.48
CA LEU A 174 -7.75 -12.22 8.96
C LEU A 174 -7.91 -11.59 10.33
N VAL A 175 -9.08 -11.03 10.61
CA VAL A 175 -9.36 -10.47 11.95
C VAL A 175 -9.38 -11.51 13.06
N THR A 176 -9.46 -12.80 12.73
CA THR A 176 -9.30 -13.90 13.69
C THR A 176 -7.91 -13.91 14.34
N ASN A 177 -6.91 -13.26 13.72
CA ASN A 177 -5.59 -13.04 14.30
C ASN A 177 -5.55 -11.93 15.38
N VAL A 178 -6.68 -11.31 15.77
CA VAL A 178 -6.69 -10.19 16.73
C VAL A 178 -5.91 -10.46 18.02
N GLY A 179 -5.94 -11.69 18.55
CA GLY A 179 -5.15 -12.04 19.73
C GLY A 179 -3.64 -11.82 19.54
N GLN A 180 -3.12 -12.17 18.36
CA GLN A 180 -1.72 -11.94 17.98
C GLN A 180 -1.46 -10.45 17.77
N VAL A 181 -2.34 -9.74 17.07
CA VAL A 181 -2.23 -8.26 16.87
C VAL A 181 -2.10 -7.55 18.22
N LEU A 182 -2.98 -7.88 19.17
CA LEU A 182 -2.97 -7.28 20.52
C LEU A 182 -1.71 -7.65 21.30
N ASN A 183 -1.23 -8.89 21.20
CA ASN A 183 0.01 -9.30 21.84
C ASN A 183 1.20 -8.51 21.30
N VAL A 184 1.26 -8.30 19.98
CA VAL A 184 2.30 -7.49 19.36
C VAL A 184 2.22 -6.03 19.84
N MET A 185 1.02 -5.42 19.88
CA MET A 185 0.85 -4.05 20.41
C MET A 185 1.31 -3.94 21.88
N LYS A 186 0.98 -4.93 22.72
CA LYS A 186 1.40 -4.97 24.12
C LYS A 186 2.91 -4.95 24.30
N THR A 187 3.67 -5.54 23.37
CA THR A 187 5.14 -5.48 23.41
C THR A 187 5.68 -4.06 23.21
N LEU A 188 4.88 -3.13 22.69
CA LEU A 188 5.23 -1.72 22.49
C LEU A 188 4.65 -0.79 23.54
N THR A 189 3.74 -1.26 24.39
CA THR A 189 3.07 -0.43 25.40
C THR A 189 4.08 0.30 26.28
N GLY A 190 4.03 1.64 26.27
CA GLY A 190 4.94 2.49 27.03
C GLY A 190 6.34 2.68 26.43
N LYS A 191 6.66 2.04 25.30
CA LYS A 191 7.93 2.28 24.59
C LYS A 191 7.84 3.60 23.83
N ASN A 192 8.56 4.61 24.29
CA ASN A 192 8.60 5.91 23.64
C ASN A 192 9.01 5.81 22.16
N ASN A 193 8.41 6.67 21.33
CA ASN A 193 8.71 6.74 19.90
C ASN A 193 8.48 5.41 19.15
N SER A 194 7.41 4.69 19.54
CA SER A 194 6.96 3.46 18.89
C SER A 194 5.67 3.66 18.07
N TRP A 195 5.62 3.15 16.85
CA TRP A 195 4.51 3.33 15.93
C TRP A 195 3.90 1.98 15.61
N PHE A 196 2.58 1.89 15.69
CA PHE A 196 1.83 0.69 15.37
C PHE A 196 0.91 1.00 14.19
N LEU A 197 1.40 0.71 12.99
CA LEU A 197 0.64 0.89 11.76
C LEU A 197 -0.10 -0.40 11.47
N VAL A 198 -1.41 -0.29 11.28
CA VAL A 198 -2.27 -1.46 11.13
C VAL A 198 -3.23 -1.28 9.96
N GLY A 199 -3.40 -2.32 9.15
CA GLY A 199 -4.30 -2.32 7.99
C GLY A 199 -4.88 -3.71 7.73
N PHE A 200 -6.21 -3.81 7.71
CA PHE A 200 -6.95 -5.06 7.50
C PHE A 200 -8.19 -4.81 6.64
N GLY A 201 -8.79 -5.90 6.16
CA GLY A 201 -10.11 -5.92 5.55
C GLY A 201 -10.15 -6.64 4.21
N ALA A 202 -9.03 -6.76 3.49
CA ALA A 202 -9.02 -7.39 2.16
C ALA A 202 -9.41 -8.87 2.21
N HIS A 203 -8.94 -9.59 3.23
CA HIS A 203 -9.23 -11.01 3.42
C HIS A 203 -10.52 -11.28 4.20
N ASP A 204 -11.13 -10.24 4.77
CA ASP A 204 -12.42 -10.27 5.46
C ASP A 204 -13.54 -9.67 4.60
N SER A 205 -13.37 -9.72 3.27
CA SER A 205 -14.35 -9.23 2.28
C SER A 205 -14.80 -7.78 2.50
N TYR A 206 -13.93 -6.96 3.09
CA TYR A 206 -14.21 -5.59 3.51
C TYR A 206 -15.51 -5.48 4.32
N ASN A 207 -15.77 -6.48 5.17
CA ASN A 207 -16.89 -6.48 6.09
C ASN A 207 -16.57 -5.56 7.28
N HIS A 208 -17.08 -4.32 7.23
CA HIS A 208 -16.79 -3.31 8.24
C HIS A 208 -17.30 -3.68 9.64
N ASP A 209 -18.47 -4.32 9.75
CA ASP A 209 -19.02 -4.73 11.06
C ASP A 209 -18.13 -5.78 11.72
N LEU A 210 -17.68 -6.77 10.93
CA LEU A 210 -16.77 -7.82 11.39
C LEU A 210 -15.42 -7.23 11.81
N VAL A 211 -14.81 -6.40 10.94
CA VAL A 211 -13.50 -5.80 11.24
C VAL A 211 -13.59 -4.85 12.43
N GLN A 212 -14.65 -4.04 12.52
CA GLN A 212 -14.87 -3.14 13.64
C GLN A 212 -14.93 -3.91 14.96
N LYS A 213 -15.86 -4.88 15.06
CA LYS A 213 -16.14 -5.58 16.30
C LYS A 213 -14.99 -6.49 16.73
N THR A 214 -14.37 -7.19 15.79
CA THR A 214 -13.37 -8.22 16.11
C THR A 214 -11.97 -7.64 16.25
N LEU A 215 -11.61 -6.61 15.47
CA LEU A 215 -10.25 -6.08 15.46
C LEU A 215 -10.18 -4.66 16.02
N ILE A 216 -10.95 -3.72 15.47
CA ILE A 216 -10.75 -2.29 15.77
C ILE A 216 -11.11 -1.95 17.21
N GLU A 217 -12.28 -2.38 17.69
CA GLU A 217 -12.72 -2.06 19.06
C GLU A 217 -11.73 -2.59 20.12
N PRO A 218 -11.29 -3.86 20.10
CA PRO A 218 -10.23 -4.34 20.99
C PRO A 218 -8.92 -3.58 20.87
N LEU A 219 -8.52 -3.20 19.64
CA LEU A 219 -7.28 -2.48 19.38
C LEU A 219 -7.31 -1.07 19.96
N LEU A 220 -8.43 -0.37 19.84
CA LEU A 220 -8.63 0.96 20.42
C LEU A 220 -8.61 0.91 21.95
N LEU A 221 -9.19 -0.14 22.56
CA LEU A 221 -9.13 -0.36 24.01
C LEU A 221 -7.69 -0.58 24.49
N GLU A 222 -6.88 -1.33 23.76
CA GLU A 222 -5.47 -1.55 24.10
C GLU A 222 -4.64 -0.27 23.89
N ALA A 223 -4.82 0.42 22.76
CA ALA A 223 -4.13 1.67 22.46
C ALA A 223 -4.45 2.77 23.48
N GLY A 224 -5.66 2.78 24.06
CA GLY A 224 -6.05 3.72 25.10
C GLY A 224 -5.34 3.55 26.44
N LYS A 225 -4.61 2.46 26.67
CA LYS A 225 -3.91 2.17 27.94
C LYS A 225 -2.58 2.91 28.09
N SER A 226 -2.04 3.48 27.02
CA SER A 226 -0.76 4.18 27.04
C SER A 226 -0.70 5.25 25.97
N THR A 227 0.19 6.23 26.14
CA THR A 227 0.45 7.24 25.11
C THR A 227 1.25 6.70 23.93
N TRP A 228 1.93 5.55 24.13
CA TRP A 228 2.71 4.80 23.15
C TRP A 228 2.36 3.31 23.20
N PRO A 229 2.28 2.61 22.04
CA PRO A 229 2.62 3.11 20.71
C PRO A 229 1.58 4.07 20.12
N LYS A 230 1.99 4.89 19.15
CA LYS A 230 1.04 5.65 18.33
C LYS A 230 0.40 4.70 17.33
N LEU A 231 -0.90 4.45 17.53
CA LEU A 231 -1.74 3.72 16.59
C LEU A 231 -1.99 4.57 15.35
N VAL A 232 -1.79 3.99 14.17
CA VAL A 232 -2.09 4.62 12.87
C VAL A 232 -2.84 3.62 12.00
N TRP A 233 -4.00 4.03 11.47
CA TRP A 233 -4.78 3.20 10.56
C TRP A 233 -4.30 3.36 9.12
N TYR A 234 -3.99 2.26 8.46
CA TYR A 234 -3.78 2.18 7.02
C TYR A 234 -5.13 1.92 6.35
N GLU A 235 -5.63 2.91 5.61
CA GLU A 235 -6.84 2.74 4.81
C GLU A 235 -6.55 1.84 3.60
N PRO A 236 -7.33 0.75 3.39
CA PRO A 236 -7.20 -0.06 2.20
C PRO A 236 -7.31 0.74 0.90
N GLN A 237 -6.36 0.48 0.01
CA GLN A 237 -6.26 1.09 -1.31
C GLN A 237 -7.39 0.67 -2.26
N ALA A 238 -7.56 1.39 -3.36
CA ALA A 238 -8.51 1.04 -4.40
C ALA A 238 -8.21 -0.33 -5.02
N ALA A 239 -9.27 -1.03 -5.42
CA ALA A 239 -9.15 -2.16 -6.33
C ALA A 239 -8.60 -1.62 -7.64
N GLY A 240 -7.48 -2.18 -8.08
CA GLY A 240 -6.87 -1.82 -9.34
C GLY A 240 -7.63 -2.43 -10.50
N TYR A 241 -7.34 -1.93 -11.69
CA TYR A 241 -8.16 -2.19 -12.86
C TYR A 241 -8.14 -3.64 -13.35
N LEU A 242 -7.10 -4.41 -13.02
CA LEU A 242 -7.05 -5.83 -13.34
C LEU A 242 -7.91 -6.69 -12.40
N LYS A 243 -8.58 -6.11 -11.40
CA LYS A 243 -9.43 -6.88 -10.49
C LYS A 243 -10.66 -7.42 -11.23
N THR A 244 -10.84 -8.72 -11.13
CA THR A 244 -12.01 -9.44 -11.66
C THR A 244 -13.33 -8.91 -11.10
N GLN A 245 -14.40 -8.94 -11.89
CA GLN A 245 -15.77 -8.72 -11.41
C GLN A 245 -16.35 -9.92 -10.66
N LYS A 246 -15.68 -11.09 -10.72
CA LYS A 246 -16.14 -12.33 -10.06
C LYS A 246 -15.98 -12.33 -8.54
N ALA A 247 -15.28 -11.35 -7.97
CA ALA A 247 -15.12 -11.13 -6.53
C ALA A 247 -15.68 -9.75 -6.15
N PRO A 248 -17.02 -9.57 -6.21
CA PRO A 248 -17.66 -8.26 -6.05
C PRO A 248 -17.43 -7.64 -4.67
N ASP A 249 -17.27 -8.49 -3.66
CA ASP A 249 -16.93 -8.13 -2.30
C ASP A 249 -15.55 -7.47 -2.17
N GLN A 250 -14.66 -7.66 -3.14
CA GLN A 250 -13.32 -7.04 -3.16
C GLN A 250 -13.19 -5.82 -4.08
N LEU A 251 -14.29 -5.37 -4.69
CA LEU A 251 -14.32 -4.23 -5.61
C LEU A 251 -14.51 -2.88 -4.89
N ASN A 252 -14.26 -1.82 -5.65
CA ASN A 252 -14.29 -0.44 -5.19
C ASN A 252 -15.57 -0.02 -4.44
N PRO A 253 -16.81 -0.37 -4.89
CA PRO A 253 -18.00 -0.02 -4.12
C PRO A 253 -17.96 -0.54 -2.68
N ARG A 254 -17.46 -1.76 -2.47
CA ARG A 254 -17.35 -2.34 -1.13
C ARG A 254 -16.25 -1.69 -0.31
N ARG A 255 -15.09 -1.42 -0.93
CA ARG A 255 -13.97 -0.71 -0.28
C ARG A 255 -14.33 0.71 0.14
N ILE A 256 -15.08 1.46 -0.68
CA ILE A 256 -15.52 2.82 -0.36
C ILE A 256 -16.39 2.81 0.91
N ILE A 257 -17.38 1.91 0.98
CA ILE A 257 -18.25 1.78 2.16
C ILE A 257 -17.42 1.39 3.38
N PHE A 258 -16.52 0.42 3.24
CA PHE A 258 -15.65 -0.02 4.31
C PHE A 258 -14.77 1.12 4.84
N ASN A 259 -14.05 1.82 3.95
CA ASN A 259 -13.18 2.93 4.29
C ASN A 259 -13.96 4.05 4.99
N ALA A 260 -15.12 4.45 4.47
CA ALA A 260 -15.96 5.48 5.08
C ALA A 260 -16.36 5.13 6.53
N LYS A 261 -16.76 3.87 6.77
CA LYS A 261 -17.19 3.41 8.09
C LYS A 261 -16.04 3.31 9.09
N ILE A 262 -14.93 2.68 8.69
CA ILE A 262 -13.77 2.53 9.58
C ILE A 262 -13.08 3.87 9.83
N ASN A 263 -12.97 4.73 8.82
CA ASN A 263 -12.38 6.06 8.99
C ASN A 263 -13.16 6.92 9.97
N ALA A 264 -14.49 6.93 9.89
CA ALA A 264 -15.33 7.68 10.83
C ALA A 264 -15.11 7.21 12.29
N LEU A 265 -14.91 5.90 12.49
CA LEU A 265 -14.60 5.34 13.80
C LEU A 265 -13.20 5.76 14.30
N MET A 266 -12.19 5.69 13.43
CA MET A 266 -10.82 6.12 13.76
C MET A 266 -10.77 7.60 14.08
N GLU A 267 -11.42 8.45 13.28
CA GLU A 267 -11.54 9.90 13.48
C GLU A 267 -12.21 10.22 14.82
N LYS A 268 -13.31 9.53 15.15
CA LYS A 268 -13.99 9.67 16.46
C LYS A 268 -13.06 9.37 17.65
N HIS A 269 -12.10 8.47 17.47
CA HIS A 269 -11.14 8.08 18.50
C HIS A 269 -9.79 8.82 18.39
N ASN A 270 -9.70 9.85 17.55
CA ASN A 270 -8.47 10.61 17.28
C ASN A 270 -7.29 9.72 16.82
N VAL A 271 -7.58 8.61 16.14
CA VAL A 271 -6.57 7.76 15.52
C VAL A 271 -6.24 8.33 14.13
N PRO A 272 -4.97 8.67 13.86
CA PRO A 272 -4.53 9.11 12.55
C PRO A 272 -4.77 8.04 11.48
N ILE A 273 -5.22 8.46 10.31
CA ILE A 273 -5.48 7.60 9.15
C ILE A 273 -4.57 8.03 8.01
N ILE A 274 -3.92 7.07 7.37
CA ILE A 274 -3.23 7.29 6.10
C ILE A 274 -4.14 6.79 4.98
N LYS A 275 -4.71 7.74 4.22
CA LYS A 275 -5.70 7.50 3.17
C LYS A 275 -4.99 7.29 1.82
N PHE A 276 -5.09 6.08 1.27
CA PHE A 276 -4.45 5.74 -0.01
C PHE A 276 -5.44 5.38 -1.10
N TYR A 277 -6.75 5.35 -0.81
CA TYR A 277 -7.75 4.99 -1.80
C TYR A 277 -7.73 5.89 -3.02
N ASN A 278 -7.82 7.22 -2.83
CA ASN A 278 -7.91 8.17 -3.93
C ASN A 278 -6.64 8.16 -4.80
N MET A 279 -5.48 8.18 -4.16
CA MET A 279 -4.16 8.09 -4.81
C MET A 279 -4.01 6.83 -5.68
N THR A 280 -4.64 5.71 -5.30
CA THR A 280 -4.52 4.44 -6.03
C THR A 280 -5.65 4.19 -7.03
N SER A 281 -6.73 4.99 -6.99
CA SER A 281 -7.92 4.79 -7.81
C SER A 281 -7.69 5.00 -9.32
N GLN A 282 -6.63 5.72 -9.70
CA GLN A 282 -6.37 6.13 -11.09
C GLN A 282 -5.14 5.47 -11.72
N VAL A 283 -4.44 4.60 -10.99
CA VAL A 283 -3.19 3.97 -11.46
C VAL A 283 -3.32 2.46 -11.64
N LEU A 284 -2.52 1.90 -12.53
CA LEU A 284 -2.55 0.48 -12.83
C LEU A 284 -1.84 -0.34 -11.73
N SER A 285 -2.55 -1.30 -11.15
CA SER A 285 -1.98 -2.32 -10.27
C SER A 285 -1.56 -3.54 -11.11
N TYR A 286 -0.53 -4.28 -10.69
CA TYR A 286 0.00 -5.38 -11.51
C TYR A 286 -0.85 -6.66 -11.44
N ASP A 287 -1.70 -6.81 -10.43
CA ASP A 287 -2.58 -7.98 -10.24
C ASP A 287 -4.02 -7.60 -9.83
N GLY A 288 -4.43 -6.36 -10.07
CA GLY A 288 -5.77 -5.88 -9.68
C GLY A 288 -5.92 -5.53 -8.21
N SER A 289 -4.94 -5.82 -7.35
CA SER A 289 -4.96 -5.42 -5.95
C SER A 289 -3.70 -4.68 -5.52
N HIS A 290 -2.53 -5.07 -6.01
CA HIS A 290 -1.21 -4.71 -5.48
C HIS A 290 -0.41 -3.84 -6.45
N TYR A 291 0.45 -2.98 -5.89
CA TYR A 291 1.27 -2.04 -6.66
C TYR A 291 2.76 -2.34 -6.50
N GLY A 292 3.55 -1.96 -7.51
CA GLY A 292 5.00 -2.09 -7.46
C GLY A 292 5.67 -0.94 -6.68
N LYS A 293 6.96 -0.74 -6.98
CA LYS A 293 7.80 0.29 -6.35
C LYS A 293 7.20 1.70 -6.46
N GLY A 294 6.66 2.10 -7.62
CA GLY A 294 6.24 3.48 -7.86
C GLY A 294 5.23 4.00 -6.82
N VAL A 295 4.08 3.34 -6.71
CA VAL A 295 3.04 3.75 -5.74
C VAL A 295 3.52 3.60 -4.30
N ASN A 296 4.20 2.49 -3.97
CA ASN A 296 4.55 2.23 -2.57
C ASN A 296 5.66 3.16 -2.06
N ASP A 297 6.53 3.65 -2.93
CA ASP A 297 7.51 4.68 -2.57
C ASP A 297 6.83 6.00 -2.23
N VAL A 298 5.80 6.38 -2.99
CA VAL A 298 5.00 7.58 -2.69
C VAL A 298 4.28 7.42 -1.35
N LYS A 299 3.69 6.25 -1.09
CA LYS A 299 3.10 5.93 0.23
C LYS A 299 4.13 6.04 1.35
N ALA A 300 5.33 5.51 1.13
CA ALA A 300 6.41 5.55 2.11
C ALA A 300 6.89 6.99 2.34
N HIS A 301 6.99 7.83 1.31
CA HIS A 301 7.25 9.26 1.49
C HIS A 301 6.16 9.95 2.32
N ILE A 302 4.88 9.67 2.06
CA ILE A 302 3.76 10.23 2.84
C ILE A 302 3.88 9.82 4.31
N LEU A 303 4.16 8.54 4.59
CA LEU A 303 4.35 8.04 5.95
C LEU A 303 5.54 8.72 6.64
N LEU A 304 6.69 8.84 5.98
CA LEU A 304 7.88 9.45 6.56
C LEU A 304 7.69 10.95 6.82
N ASN A 305 6.98 11.67 5.95
CA ASN A 305 6.60 13.06 6.20
C ASN A 305 5.67 13.17 7.42
N TYR A 306 4.66 12.30 7.52
CA TYR A 306 3.77 12.26 8.67
C TYR A 306 4.52 12.02 10.00
N ILE A 307 5.43 11.05 10.04
CA ILE A 307 6.26 10.79 11.24
C ILE A 307 7.14 12.01 11.57
N LEU A 308 7.74 12.65 10.56
CA LEU A 308 8.57 13.85 10.75
C LEU A 308 7.78 15.01 11.36
N GLU A 309 6.58 15.26 10.86
CA GLU A 309 5.69 16.31 11.37
C GLU A 309 5.26 16.04 12.82
N GLU A 310 4.83 14.82 13.12
CA GLU A 310 4.42 14.46 14.48
C GLU A 310 5.58 14.55 15.48
N ARG A 311 6.78 14.13 15.10
CA ARG A 311 7.98 14.30 15.94
C ARG A 311 8.28 15.77 16.22
N SER A 312 8.13 16.62 15.22
CA SER A 312 8.33 18.06 15.37
C SER A 312 7.31 18.64 16.36
N ARG A 313 6.04 18.23 16.26
CA ARG A 313 4.97 18.62 17.17
C ARG A 313 5.19 18.15 18.62
N LEU A 314 5.73 16.95 18.79
CA LEU A 314 6.04 16.40 20.12
C LEU A 314 7.23 17.10 20.79
N ARG A 315 8.19 17.62 20.02
CA ARG A 315 9.34 18.38 20.54
C ARG A 315 8.99 19.83 20.91
N SER A 316 7.93 20.38 20.32
CA SER A 316 7.46 21.74 20.60
C SER A 316 6.51 21.84 21.81
N ARG A 317 6.18 20.72 22.45
CA ARG A 317 5.33 20.63 23.64
C ARG A 317 6.16 20.29 24.86
#